data_AF-A0A847CC36-F1
#
_entry.id   AF-A0A847CC36-F1
#
_cell.length_a   1.000
_cell.length_b   1.000
_cell.length_c   1.000
_cell.angle_alpha   90.00
_cell.angle_beta   90.00
_cell.angle_gamma   90.00
#
_symmetry.space_group_name_H-M   'P 1'
#
loop_
_entity.id
_entity.type
_entity.pdbx_description
1 polymer ?
#
loop_
_entity_poly.entity_id
_entity_poly.type
_entity_poly.pdbx_seq_one_letter_code
_entity_poly.pdbx_strand_id
1 'polypeptide(L)'
;NPGTVNWVHTHFYPIDTTFYVIPKNLVRSLYYLLYALKKQDLPSLAADSAVPGLNRNMVYMNKMIVPKKNILDLFDVYLNNIYQKIQVNEEQSRVLGSILDSLLPKLMSGKIRVQA
;
A
#
# COMPACT_ATOMS: atom_id res chain seq x y z
N ASN A 1 -2.18 -11.50 7.72
CA ASN A 1 -1.69 -12.81 7.24
C ASN A 1 -0.25 -12.68 6.78
N PRO A 2 0.65 -13.63 7.14
CA PRO A 2 2.02 -13.65 6.62
C PRO A 2 2.04 -13.66 5.09
N GLY A 3 3.06 -13.07 4.49
CA GLY A 3 3.20 -13.03 3.02
C GLY A 3 2.28 -12.04 2.30
N THR A 4 1.51 -11.20 3.01
CA THR A 4 0.74 -10.12 2.36
C THR A 4 1.63 -8.91 2.06
N VAL A 5 1.57 -8.40 0.83
CA VAL A 5 2.34 -7.25 0.37
C VAL A 5 1.43 -6.04 0.21
N ASN A 6 1.70 -4.97 0.95
CA ASN A 6 0.91 -3.75 0.95
C ASN A 6 1.74 -2.54 0.52
N TRP A 7 1.09 -1.61 -0.17
CA TRP A 7 1.62 -0.27 -0.41
C TRP A 7 1.01 0.67 0.63
N VAL A 8 1.86 1.43 1.31
CA VAL A 8 1.41 2.46 2.26
C VAL A 8 2.13 3.75 1.89
N HIS A 9 1.35 4.77 1.53
CA HIS A 9 1.85 6.07 1.07
C HIS A 9 1.91 7.11 2.20
N THR A 10 1.46 6.75 3.41
CA THR A 10 1.43 7.60 4.60
C THR A 10 2.42 7.10 5.65
N HIS A 11 2.71 7.94 6.65
CA HIS A 11 3.47 7.51 7.82
C HIS A 11 2.67 6.49 8.64
N PHE A 12 3.35 5.42 9.06
CA PHE A 12 2.77 4.38 9.91
C PHE A 12 3.84 3.76 10.80
N TYR A 13 3.39 3.02 11.81
CA TYR A 13 4.26 2.30 12.74
C TYR A 13 4.13 0.79 12.47
N PRO A 14 5.10 0.17 11.77
CA PRO A 14 5.09 -1.27 11.57
C PRO A 14 5.28 -2.00 12.91
N ILE A 15 4.63 -3.15 13.05
CA ILE A 15 4.92 -4.09 14.14
C ILE A 15 6.18 -4.90 13.82
N ASP A 16 6.75 -5.54 14.84
CA ASP A 16 7.99 -6.33 14.81
C ASP A 16 8.00 -7.49 13.79
N THR A 17 6.83 -7.93 13.33
CA THR A 17 6.67 -8.98 12.30
C THR A 17 6.60 -8.44 10.85
N THR A 18 6.71 -7.13 10.65
CA THR A 18 6.60 -6.48 9.34
C THR A 18 7.97 -6.34 8.66
N PHE A 19 8.09 -6.82 7.43
CA PHE A 19 9.23 -6.52 6.56
C PHE A 19 8.94 -5.30 5.67
N TYR A 20 10.00 -4.60 5.28
CA TYR A 20 9.95 -3.51 4.31
C TYR A 20 10.98 -3.73 3.19
N VAL A 21 10.74 -3.10 2.05
CA VAL A 21 11.57 -3.26 0.84
C VAL A 21 12.47 -2.04 0.69
N ILE A 22 13.77 -2.28 0.51
CA ILE A 22 14.74 -1.26 0.09
C ILE A 22 15.18 -1.58 -1.34
N PRO A 23 14.95 -0.68 -2.32
CA PRO A 23 15.37 -0.91 -3.68
C PRO A 23 16.90 -0.98 -3.78
N LYS A 24 17.40 -1.86 -4.65
CA LYS A 24 18.84 -2.01 -4.95
C LYS A 24 19.15 -1.48 -6.34
N ASN A 25 20.43 -1.25 -6.65
CA ASN A 25 20.87 -0.53 -7.86
C ASN A 25 20.29 -1.06 -9.18
N LEU A 26 19.97 -2.35 -9.27
CA LEU A 26 19.46 -2.98 -10.49
C LEU A 26 17.97 -2.66 -10.77
N VAL A 27 17.15 -2.53 -9.73
CA VAL A 27 15.70 -2.27 -9.83
C VAL A 27 15.32 -1.25 -8.76
N ARG A 28 15.10 -0.01 -9.19
CA ARG A 28 14.79 1.12 -8.30
C ARG A 28 13.30 1.43 -8.17
N SER A 29 12.50 1.01 -9.15
CA SER A 29 11.05 1.19 -9.16
C SER A 29 10.40 0.42 -7.99
N LEU A 30 9.91 1.15 -6.99
CA LEU A 30 9.16 0.57 -5.87
C LEU A 30 7.80 0.02 -6.33
N TYR A 31 7.16 0.65 -7.32
CA TYR A 31 5.91 0.13 -7.89
C TYR A 31 6.14 -1.22 -8.56
N TYR A 32 7.19 -1.37 -9.36
CA TYR A 32 7.51 -2.66 -9.96
C TYR A 32 7.77 -3.72 -8.89
N LEU A 33 8.58 -3.40 -7.87
CA LEU A 33 8.87 -4.31 -6.76
C LEU A 33 7.61 -4.74 -6.00
N LEU A 34 6.68 -3.80 -5.76
CA LEU A 34 5.38 -4.10 -5.17
C LEU A 34 4.62 -5.15 -5.97
N TYR A 35 4.46 -4.95 -7.28
CA TYR A 35 3.70 -5.88 -8.12
C TYR A 35 4.44 -7.19 -8.36
N ALA A 36 5.77 -7.16 -8.46
CA ALA A 36 6.57 -8.36 -8.61
C ALA A 36 6.47 -9.25 -7.36
N LEU A 37 6.51 -8.67 -6.16
CA LEU A 37 6.29 -9.40 -4.91
C LEU A 37 4.85 -9.91 -4.78
N LYS A 38 3.85 -9.10 -5.17
CA LYS A 38 2.43 -9.54 -5.19
C LYS A 38 2.17 -10.70 -6.15
N LYS A 39 3.02 -10.91 -7.17
CA LYS A 39 2.93 -12.03 -8.09
C LYS A 39 3.60 -13.30 -7.58
N GLN A 40 4.35 -13.23 -6.49
CA GLN A 40 4.91 -14.40 -5.82
C GLN A 40 3.89 -14.99 -4.84
N ASP A 41 3.92 -16.31 -4.69
CA ASP A 41 3.15 -16.99 -3.65
C ASP A 41 3.89 -16.91 -2.31
N LEU A 42 3.97 -15.71 -1.75
CA LEU A 42 4.60 -15.48 -0.45
C LEU A 42 3.86 -16.16 0.71
N PRO A 43 2.52 -16.29 0.72
CA PRO A 43 1.81 -17.02 1.76
C PRO A 43 2.25 -18.47 1.91
N SER A 44 2.60 -19.18 0.83
CA SER A 44 3.14 -20.55 0.93
C SER A 44 4.56 -20.63 1.49
N LEU A 45 5.23 -19.49 1.62
CA LEU A 45 6.54 -19.35 2.29
C LEU A 45 6.40 -18.94 3.77
N ALA A 46 5.18 -18.92 4.30
CA ALA A 46 4.96 -18.82 5.73
C ALA A 46 5.54 -20.09 6.39
N ALA A 47 6.36 -19.90 7.41
CA ALA A 47 6.87 -21.02 8.19
C ALA A 47 5.72 -21.60 9.04
N ASP A 48 5.59 -22.92 9.05
CA ASP A 48 4.68 -23.65 9.94
C ASP A 48 5.30 -23.71 11.34
N SER A 49 5.26 -22.56 12.01
CA SER A 49 5.85 -22.33 13.33
C SER A 49 4.73 -21.92 14.29
N ALA A 50 4.93 -22.17 15.60
CA ALA A 50 4.03 -21.72 16.65
C ALA A 50 3.73 -20.21 16.59
N VAL A 51 4.61 -19.42 15.95
CA VAL A 51 4.35 -18.05 15.52
C VAL A 51 4.35 -18.00 13.98
N PRO A 52 3.20 -17.85 13.33
CA PRO A 52 3.13 -17.82 11.87
C PRO A 52 3.85 -16.56 11.34
N GLY A 53 4.84 -16.76 10.47
CA GLY A 53 5.68 -15.67 9.96
C GLY A 53 6.29 -15.99 8.60
N LEU A 54 6.57 -14.95 7.81
CA LEU A 54 7.18 -15.11 6.50
C LEU A 54 8.68 -15.40 6.66
N ASN A 55 9.17 -16.49 6.05
CA ASN A 55 10.60 -16.77 6.05
C ASN A 55 11.31 -15.94 4.97
N ARG A 56 11.88 -14.79 5.36
CA ARG A 56 12.59 -13.88 4.43
C ARG A 56 13.72 -14.54 3.64
N ASN A 57 14.39 -15.56 4.22
CA ASN A 57 15.51 -16.22 3.55
C ASN A 57 15.00 -17.05 2.36
N MET A 58 13.81 -17.65 2.47
CA MET A 58 13.16 -18.33 1.34
C MET A 58 12.71 -17.31 0.28
N VAL A 59 12.18 -16.16 0.70
CA VAL A 59 11.78 -15.09 -0.22
C VAL A 59 12.98 -14.59 -1.05
N TYR A 60 14.17 -14.45 -0.44
CA TYR A 60 15.37 -14.04 -1.17
C TYR A 60 15.83 -15.03 -2.26
N MET A 61 15.41 -16.29 -2.19
CA MET A 61 15.70 -17.30 -3.21
C MET A 61 14.74 -17.22 -4.41
N ASN A 62 13.62 -16.50 -4.28
CA ASN A 62 12.66 -16.35 -5.37
C ASN A 62 13.29 -15.57 -6.53
N LYS A 63 13.18 -16.12 -7.74
CA LYS A 63 13.60 -15.42 -8.95
C LYS A 63 12.58 -14.36 -9.33
N MET A 64 13.08 -13.26 -9.87
CA MET A 64 12.28 -12.15 -10.39
C MET A 64 12.83 -11.73 -11.75
N ILE A 65 11.95 -11.29 -12.64
CA ILE A 65 12.34 -10.69 -13.91
C ILE A 65 12.99 -9.33 -13.61
N VAL A 66 14.03 -8.98 -14.36
CA VAL A 66 14.62 -7.63 -14.30
C VAL A 66 14.31 -6.94 -15.63
N PRO A 67 13.34 -6.01 -15.66
CA PRO A 67 13.00 -5.31 -16.89
C PRO A 67 14.10 -4.32 -17.30
N LYS A 68 14.10 -3.92 -18.57
CA LYS A 68 14.97 -2.85 -19.05
C LYS A 68 14.60 -1.52 -18.38
N LYS A 69 15.60 -0.68 -18.14
CA LYS A 69 15.44 0.62 -17.46
C LYS A 69 14.34 1.50 -18.07
N ASN A 70 14.32 1.63 -19.40
CA ASN A 70 13.32 2.44 -20.09
C ASN A 70 11.87 1.96 -19.85
N ILE A 71 11.66 0.65 -19.70
CA ILE A 71 10.35 0.08 -19.37
C ILE A 71 9.98 0.38 -17.92
N LEU A 72 10.93 0.28 -16.99
CA LEU A 72 10.70 0.67 -15.59
C LEU A 72 10.37 2.15 -15.45
N ASP A 73 11.10 3.02 -16.16
CA ASP A 73 10.87 4.47 -16.12
C ASP A 73 9.46 4.81 -16.63
N LEU A 74 9.02 4.21 -17.74
CA LEU A 74 7.66 4.39 -18.25
C LEU A 74 6.61 3.83 -17.29
N PHE A 75 6.86 2.65 -16.72
CA PHE A 75 5.96 2.03 -15.74
C PHE A 75 5.75 2.94 -14.52
N ASP A 76 6.83 3.52 -14.01
CA ASP A 76 6.79 4.45 -12.87
C ASP A 76 6.01 5.72 -13.18
N VAL A 77 6.16 6.29 -14.37
CA VAL A 77 5.40 7.48 -14.79
C VAL A 77 3.89 7.21 -14.75
N TYR A 78 3.44 6.09 -15.32
CA TYR A 78 2.02 5.76 -15.34
C TYR A 78 1.49 5.46 -13.94
N LEU A 79 2.21 4.66 -13.16
CA LEU A 79 1.79 4.24 -11.83
C LEU A 79 1.79 5.40 -10.84
N ASN A 80 2.79 6.28 -10.90
CA ASN A 80 2.83 7.47 -10.06
C ASN A 80 1.57 8.33 -10.26
N ASN A 81 1.15 8.58 -11.50
CA ASN A 81 -0.06 9.35 -11.78
C ASN A 81 -1.34 8.69 -11.23
N ILE A 82 -1.42 7.37 -11.29
CA ILE A 82 -2.56 6.61 -10.76
C ILE A 82 -2.56 6.68 -9.22
N TYR A 83 -1.42 6.41 -8.58
CA TYR A 83 -1.30 6.42 -7.13
C TYR A 83 -1.51 7.82 -6.54
N GLN A 84 -1.08 8.88 -7.23
CA GLN A 84 -1.38 10.25 -6.83
C GLN A 84 -2.89 10.52 -6.82
N LYS A 85 -3.62 10.07 -7.85
CA LYS A 85 -5.09 10.21 -7.88
C LYS A 85 -5.76 9.42 -6.75
N ILE A 86 -5.29 8.20 -6.49
CA ILE A 86 -5.79 7.39 -5.36
C ILE A 86 -5.60 8.14 -4.05
N GLN A 87 -4.39 8.66 -3.80
CA GLN A 87 -4.07 9.40 -2.58
C GLN A 87 -4.94 10.65 -2.42
N VAL A 88 -5.11 11.45 -3.47
CA VAL A 88 -5.97 12.65 -3.45
C VAL A 88 -7.43 12.27 -3.14
N ASN A 89 -7.94 11.22 -3.76
CA ASN A 89 -9.31 10.75 -3.54
C ASN A 89 -9.52 10.25 -2.11
N GLU A 90 -8.56 9.50 -1.55
CA GLU A 90 -8.60 9.01 -0.17
C GLU A 90 -8.57 10.18 0.83
N GLU A 91 -7.76 11.20 0.57
CA GLU A 91 -7.72 12.42 1.37
C GLU A 91 -9.04 13.19 1.31
N GLN A 92 -9.59 13.41 0.11
CA GLN A 92 -10.88 14.07 -0.07
C GLN A 92 -12.00 13.31 0.65
N SER A 93 -12.04 11.98 0.52
CA SER A 93 -13.02 11.14 1.21
C SER A 93 -12.92 11.28 2.73
N ARG A 94 -11.69 11.31 3.27
CA ARG A 94 -11.46 11.51 4.72
C ARG A 94 -11.95 12.88 5.17
N VAL A 95 -11.64 13.94 4.43
CA VAL A 95 -12.06 15.32 4.74
C VAL A 95 -13.59 15.42 4.71
N LEU A 96 -14.23 14.90 3.66
CA LEU A 96 -15.69 14.89 3.54
C LEU A 96 -16.36 14.12 4.69
N GLY A 97 -15.80 12.96 5.07
CA GLY A 97 -16.25 12.22 6.24
C GLY A 97 -16.18 13.05 7.51
N SER A 98 -15.06 13.74 7.75
CA SER A 98 -14.91 14.60 8.94
C SER A 98 -15.87 15.79 8.97
N ILE A 99 -16.19 16.37 7.79
CA ILE A 99 -17.19 17.44 7.67
C ILE A 99 -18.57 16.88 8.00
N LEU A 100 -18.92 15.71 7.45
CA LEU A 100 -20.19 15.04 7.73
C LEU A 100 -20.34 14.77 9.23
N ASP A 101 -19.32 14.20 9.87
CA ASP A 101 -19.32 13.90 11.31
C ASP A 101 -19.46 15.17 12.17
N SER A 102 -18.93 16.31 11.70
CA SER A 102 -19.07 17.61 12.40
C SER A 102 -20.46 18.23 12.22
N LEU A 103 -21.08 18.04 11.06
CA LEU A 103 -22.36 18.64 10.70
C LEU A 103 -23.55 17.83 11.20
N LEU A 104 -23.46 16.49 11.18
CA LEU A 104 -24.54 15.59 11.60
C LEU A 104 -25.10 15.93 12.98
N PRO A 105 -24.29 16.11 14.05
CA PRO A 105 -24.81 16.48 15.37
C PRO A 105 -25.52 17.85 15.38
N LYS A 106 -25.06 18.80 14.57
CA LYS A 106 -25.65 20.15 14.47
C LYS A 106 -26.97 20.14 13.71
N LEU A 107 -27.08 19.27 12.70
CA LEU A 107 -28.32 19.02 11.97
C LEU A 107 -29.35 18.35 12.89
N MET A 108 -28.95 17.29 13.59
CA MET A 108 -29.82 16.51 14.48
C MET A 108 -30.30 17.33 15.69
N SER A 109 -29.47 18.27 16.18
CA SER A 109 -29.86 19.19 17.25
C SER A 109 -30.67 20.41 16.76
N GLY A 110 -30.96 20.51 15.46
CA GLY A 110 -31.71 21.62 14.87
C GLY A 110 -30.98 22.95 14.85
N LYS A 111 -29.68 22.98 15.20
CA LYS A 111 -28.80 24.16 15.13
C LYS A 111 -28.50 24.57 13.69
N ILE A 112 -28.60 23.63 12.75
CA ILE A 112 -28.50 23.86 11.31
C ILE A 112 -29.77 23.30 10.67
N ARG A 113 -30.38 24.08 9.76
CA ARG A 113 -31.55 23.66 8.96
C ARG A 113 -31.16 23.63 7.49
N VAL A 114 -31.55 22.58 6.79
CA VAL A 114 -31.41 22.49 5.33
C VAL A 114 -32.72 22.99 4.73
N GLN A 115 -32.66 24.04 3.91
CA GLN A 115 -33.79 24.44 3.06
C GLN A 115 -33.77 23.54 1.82
N ALA A 116 -34.90 22.90 1.55
CA ALA A 116 -35.12 22.09 0.35
C ALA A 116 -35.48 22.97 -0.85
#